data_AF-A0A847A8Q4-F1
#
_entry.id   AF-A0A847A8Q4-F1
#
_cell.length_a   1.000
_cell.length_b   1.000
_cell.length_c   1.000
_cell.angle_alpha   90.00
_cell.angle_beta   90.00
_cell.angle_gamma   90.00
#
_symmetry.space_group_name_H-M   'P 1'
#
loop_
_entity.id
_entity.type
_entity.pdbx_description
1 polymer ?
#
loop_
_entity_poly.entity_id
_entity_poly.type
_entity_poly.pdbx_seq_one_letter_code
_entity_poly.pdbx_strand_id
1 'polypeptide(L)'
;DVIFVGPYDLSQSFGVPGEIYHPVMVEAVDRALATAKACGKPAGIYVGSVEEAKARIEQGFTYIAYSMDTLVFAEACREIADGVRG
;
A
#
# COMPACT_ATOMS: atom_id res chain seq x y z
N ASP A 1 -7.64 -17.29 -1.61
CA ASP A 1 -7.65 -16.84 -0.19
C ASP A 1 -7.70 -15.34 -0.02
N VAL A 2 -6.95 -14.56 -0.83
CA VAL A 2 -6.99 -13.09 -0.86
C VAL A 2 -6.85 -12.59 -2.30
N ILE A 3 -7.35 -11.40 -2.62
CA ILE A 3 -6.90 -10.62 -3.80
C ILE A 3 -6.00 -9.51 -3.28
N PHE A 4 -4.73 -9.52 -3.67
CA PHE A 4 -3.74 -8.57 -3.17
C PHE A 4 -3.27 -7.61 -4.28
N VAL A 5 -3.21 -6.32 -3.97
CA VAL A 5 -2.76 -5.27 -4.88
C VAL A 5 -1.35 -4.82 -4.49
N GLY A 6 -0.40 -5.04 -5.38
CA GLY A 6 0.93 -4.41 -5.35
C GLY A 6 0.91 -3.13 -6.17
N PRO A 7 0.73 -1.94 -5.56
CA PRO A 7 0.50 -0.70 -6.31
C PRO A 7 1.69 -0.31 -7.19
N TYR A 8 2.92 -0.59 -6.75
CA TYR A 8 4.12 -0.28 -7.53
C TYR A 8 4.25 -1.17 -8.78
N ASP A 9 4.11 -2.49 -8.67
CA ASP A 9 4.12 -3.39 -9.83
C ASP A 9 2.95 -3.13 -10.78
N LEU A 10 1.79 -2.81 -10.22
CA LEU A 10 0.60 -2.48 -10.99
C LEU A 10 0.81 -1.16 -11.77
N SER A 11 1.47 -0.17 -11.18
CA SER A 11 1.80 1.10 -11.84
C SER A 11 2.73 0.90 -13.06
N GLN A 12 3.70 -0.03 -12.95
CA GLN A 12 4.53 -0.42 -14.09
C GLN A 12 3.68 -1.03 -15.21
N SER A 13 2.75 -1.91 -14.84
CA SER A 13 1.87 -2.58 -15.81
C SER A 13 0.94 -1.62 -16.55
N PHE A 14 0.55 -0.50 -15.92
CA PHE A 14 -0.25 0.54 -16.55
C PHE A 14 0.57 1.63 -17.26
N GLY A 15 1.90 1.53 -17.27
CA GLY A 15 2.78 2.51 -17.93
C GLY A 15 2.92 3.83 -17.20
N VAL A 16 2.61 3.87 -15.89
CA VAL A 16 2.72 5.06 -15.02
C VAL A 16 3.62 4.74 -13.82
N PRO A 17 4.91 4.43 -14.06
CA PRO A 17 5.79 3.81 -13.07
C PRO A 17 5.96 4.67 -11.81
N GLY A 18 5.53 4.14 -10.66
CA GLY A 18 5.62 4.82 -9.36
C GLY A 18 4.50 5.82 -9.07
N GLU A 19 3.65 6.14 -10.06
CA GLU A 19 2.54 7.07 -9.91
C GLU A 19 1.30 6.35 -9.35
N ILE A 20 1.40 5.87 -8.11
CA ILE A 20 0.36 5.04 -7.48
C ILE A 20 -0.98 5.78 -7.21
N TYR A 21 -0.99 7.11 -7.36
CA TYR A 21 -2.18 7.96 -7.27
C TYR A 21 -2.68 8.48 -8.63
N HIS A 22 -2.08 8.04 -9.74
CA HIS A 22 -2.57 8.36 -11.09
C HIS A 22 -4.04 7.89 -11.25
N PRO A 23 -4.92 8.59 -11.98
CA PRO A 23 -6.33 8.20 -12.11
C PRO A 23 -6.55 6.74 -12.50
N VAL A 24 -5.76 6.20 -13.44
CA VAL A 24 -5.81 4.79 -13.84
C VAL A 24 -5.53 3.82 -12.69
N MET A 25 -4.64 4.20 -11.77
CA MET A 25 -4.29 3.41 -10.60
C MET A 25 -5.42 3.43 -9.57
N VAL A 26 -6.00 4.60 -9.32
CA VAL A 26 -7.16 4.74 -8.43
C VAL A 26 -8.31 3.84 -8.91
N GLU A 27 -8.66 3.93 -10.19
CA GLU A 27 -9.71 3.10 -10.79
C GLU A 27 -9.39 1.59 -10.71
N ALA A 28 -8.12 1.21 -10.93
CA ALA A 28 -7.71 -0.18 -10.87
C ALA A 28 -7.76 -0.75 -9.44
N VAL A 29 -7.33 0.02 -8.44
CA VAL A 29 -7.39 -0.34 -7.01
C VAL A 29 -8.84 -0.50 -6.57
N ASP A 30 -9.71 0.44 -6.96
CA ASP A 30 -11.14 0.40 -6.64
C ASP A 30 -11.82 -0.83 -7.26
N ARG A 31 -11.46 -1.15 -8.51
CA ARG A 31 -11.96 -2.33 -9.20
C ARG A 31 -11.51 -3.61 -8.50
N ALA A 32 -10.23 -3.72 -8.12
CA ALA A 32 -9.71 -4.88 -7.41
C ALA A 32 -10.45 -5.09 -6.07
N LEU A 33 -10.70 -4.01 -5.33
CA LEU A 33 -11.48 -4.05 -4.10
C LEU A 33 -12.92 -4.52 -4.35
N ALA A 34 -13.60 -3.97 -5.36
CA ALA A 34 -14.96 -4.35 -5.71
C ALA A 34 -15.05 -5.82 -6.13
N THR A 35 -14.09 -6.30 -6.92
CA THR A 35 -14.01 -7.72 -7.32
C THR A 35 -13.78 -8.62 -6.12
N ALA A 36 -12.85 -8.28 -5.22
CA ALA A 36 -12.62 -9.06 -4.00
C ALA A 36 -13.90 -9.17 -3.15
N LYS A 37 -14.60 -8.06 -2.95
CA LYS A 37 -15.90 -8.01 -2.26
C LYS A 37 -16.95 -8.90 -2.95
N ALA A 38 -17.11 -8.78 -4.27
CA ALA A 38 -18.06 -9.59 -5.04
C ALA A 38 -17.75 -11.11 -4.98
N CYS A 39 -16.48 -11.49 -4.88
CA CYS A 39 -16.06 -12.87 -4.71
C CYS A 39 -16.09 -13.37 -3.26
N GLY A 40 -16.48 -12.54 -2.29
CA GLY A 40 -16.44 -12.88 -0.87
C GLY A 40 -15.02 -13.16 -0.36
N LYS A 41 -14.01 -12.50 -0.93
CA LYS A 41 -12.60 -12.66 -0.56
C LYS A 41 -12.06 -11.38 0.09
N PRO A 42 -11.17 -11.50 1.09
CA PRO A 42 -10.41 -10.36 1.58
C PRO A 42 -9.67 -9.63 0.46
N ALA A 43 -9.66 -8.30 0.54
CA ALA A 43 -8.85 -7.44 -0.31
C ALA A 43 -7.60 -7.01 0.46
N GLY A 44 -6.43 -7.17 -0.15
CA GLY A 44 -5.17 -6.76 0.41
C GLY A 44 -4.43 -5.72 -0.42
N ILE A 45 -3.62 -4.90 0.23
CA ILE A 45 -2.82 -3.85 -0.43
C ILE A 45 -1.56 -3.52 0.39
N TYR A 46 -0.48 -3.18 -0.32
CA TYR A 46 0.70 -2.57 0.29
C TYR A 46 0.49 -1.06 0.50
N VAL A 47 0.87 -0.56 1.68
CA VAL A 47 0.81 0.86 2.03
C VAL A 47 2.14 1.34 2.61
N GLY A 48 2.49 2.60 2.32
CA GLY A 48 3.76 3.20 2.76
C GLY A 48 3.68 4.02 4.05
N SER A 49 2.48 4.37 4.51
CA SER A 49 2.28 5.23 5.68
C SER A 49 1.06 4.84 6.51
N VAL A 50 1.00 5.35 7.74
CA VAL A 50 -0.11 5.11 8.67
C VAL A 50 -1.39 5.77 8.16
N GLU A 51 -1.28 6.95 7.56
CA GLU A 51 -2.38 7.69 6.97
C GLU A 51 -3.00 6.90 5.82
N GLU A 52 -2.17 6.34 4.94
CA GLU A 52 -2.64 5.51 3.83
C GLU A 52 -3.26 4.21 4.35
N ALA A 53 -2.66 3.56 5.35
CA ALA A 53 -3.24 2.38 5.99
C ALA A 53 -4.66 2.64 6.50
N LYS A 54 -4.87 3.75 7.24
CA LYS A 54 -6.19 4.15 7.73
C LYS A 54 -7.17 4.38 6.59
N ALA A 55 -6.77 5.14 5.55
CA ALA A 55 -7.62 5.40 4.40
C ALA A 55 -8.03 4.11 3.67
N ARG A 56 -7.12 3.14 3.50
CA ARG A 56 -7.44 1.85 2.86
C ARG A 56 -8.33 0.97 3.73
N ILE A 57 -8.15 1.00 5.05
CA ILE A 57 -9.05 0.32 5.99
C ILE A 57 -10.47 0.91 5.89
N GLU A 58 -10.61 2.24 5.88
CA GLU A 58 -11.89 2.93 5.71
C GLU A 58 -12.54 2.61 4.35
N GLN A 59 -11.73 2.46 3.31
CA GLN A 59 -12.18 2.03 1.98
C GLN A 59 -12.73 0.57 1.97
N GLY A 60 -12.26 -0.25 2.91
CA GLY A 60 -12.70 -1.63 3.12
C GLY A 60 -11.67 -2.70 2.73
N PHE A 61 -10.38 -2.35 2.63
CA PHE A 61 -9.31 -3.33 2.62
C PHE A 61 -9.16 -3.95 4.01
N THR A 62 -8.97 -5.27 4.08
CA THR A 62 -8.90 -6.02 5.34
C THR A 62 -7.58 -6.76 5.54
N TYR A 63 -6.69 -6.73 4.54
CA TYR A 63 -5.34 -7.27 4.62
C TYR A 63 -4.33 -6.16 4.27
N ILE A 64 -3.63 -5.61 5.25
CA ILE A 64 -2.70 -4.49 5.04
C ILE A 64 -1.26 -4.99 5.17
N ALA A 65 -0.49 -4.87 4.09
CA ALA A 65 0.97 -5.01 4.15
C ALA A 65 1.56 -3.62 4.40
N TYR A 66 1.94 -3.36 5.65
CA TYR A 66 2.48 -2.06 6.06
C TYR A 66 4.00 -2.03 5.91
N SER A 67 4.50 -1.17 5.02
CA SER A 67 5.93 -0.90 4.83
C SER A 67 6.77 -2.17 4.60
N MET A 68 8.09 -2.02 4.68
CA MET A 68 9.07 -3.11 4.66
C MET A 68 9.87 -3.05 5.96
N ASP A 69 10.21 -4.22 6.51
CA ASP A 69 11.05 -4.35 7.70
C ASP A 69 12.38 -3.58 7.59
N THR A 70 13.02 -3.64 6.43
CA THR A 70 14.26 -2.90 6.11
C THR A 70 14.07 -1.39 6.14
N LEU A 71 12.90 -0.89 5.70
CA LEU A 71 12.60 0.55 5.76
C LEU A 71 12.33 0.99 7.20
N VAL A 72 11.53 0.23 7.94
CA VAL A 72 11.25 0.47 9.37
C VAL A 72 12.54 0.45 10.18
N PHE A 73 13.39 -0.55 9.95
CA PHE A 73 14.70 -0.65 10.60
C PHE A 73 15.60 0.53 10.24
N ALA A 74 15.68 0.90 8.95
CA ALA A 74 16.50 2.02 8.52
C ALA A 74 16.00 3.37 9.08
N GLU A 75 14.68 3.54 9.24
CA GLU A 75 14.08 4.71 9.88
C GLU A 75 14.48 4.80 11.35
N ALA A 76 14.30 3.72 12.11
CA ALA A 76 14.75 3.66 13.51
C ALA A 76 16.26 3.92 13.66
N CYS A 77 17.10 3.38 12.77
CA CYS A 77 18.53 3.66 12.79
C CYS A 77 18.85 5.14 12.52
N ARG A 78 18.14 5.79 11.59
CA ARG A 78 18.30 7.22 11.32
C ARG A 78 17.89 8.06 12.53
N GLU A 79 16.74 7.77 13.12
CA GLU A 79 16.26 8.49 14.31
C GLU A 79 17.26 8.40 15.48
N ILE A 80 17.83 7.22 15.73
CA ILE A 80 18.86 7.04 16.77
C ILE A 80 20.11 7.86 16.43
N ALA A 81 20.57 7.80 15.17
CA ALA A 81 21.77 8.53 14.75
C ALA A 81 21.59 10.05 14.83
N ASP A 82 20.42 10.55 14.43
CA ASP A 82 20.08 11.98 14.48
C ASP A 82 19.97 12.45 15.93
N GLY A 83 19.31 11.67 16.80
CA GLY A 83 19.23 11.96 18.23
C GLY A 83 20.59 12.00 18.95
N VAL A 84 21.60 11.29 18.43
CA VAL A 84 22.98 11.37 18.93
C VAL A 84 23.72 12.60 18.38
N ARG A 85 23.40 13.06 17.16
CA ARG A 85 24.10 14.15 16.48
C ARG A 85 23.61 15.54 16.87
N GLY A 86 22.36 15.67 17.34
CA GLY A 86 21.73 16.94 17.72
C GLY A 86 20.96 17.57 16.57
#